data_AF-A0A3M3AWB9-F1
#
_entry.id   AF-A0A3M3AWB9-F1
#
_cell.length_a   1.000
_cell.length_b   1.000
_cell.length_c   1.000
_cell.angle_alpha   90.00
_cell.angle_beta   90.00
_cell.angle_gamma   90.00
#
_symmetry.space_group_name_H-M   'P 1'
#
loop_
_entity.id
_entity.type
_entity.pdbx_description
1 polymer ?
#
loop_
_entity_poly.entity_id
_entity_poly.type
_entity_poly.pdbx_seq_one_letter_code
_entity_poly.pdbx_strand_id
1 'polypeptide(L)'
;FDLSRRNRLLHFRPTQANINLTVASVPLVMRIESIRPESLCTWQATFGGFSEQVLSGKPVGLQQWLRFEDQAWLQTSLERIIQETRRDRAEFGFSNLRLVVAFMRWHNLKDTPDERIVTPLLWLPVALSRKKGVRDQFVLQCDETEAEFNPVLRHLLRQLYDIQLPETVDLQSTSLEQIHADIARQIKLSEPGVELRLQSKPKIELIHQKAVQHLHHFQRRRAGQRSAMAS
;
A
#
# COMPACT_ATOMS: atom_id res chain seq x y z
N PHE A 1 -14.74 -17.51 3.34
CA PHE A 1 -14.38 -16.11 3.66
C PHE A 1 -15.63 -15.24 3.54
N ASP A 2 -15.74 -14.15 4.31
CA ASP A 2 -16.80 -13.13 4.10
C ASP A 2 -16.56 -12.44 2.75
N LEU A 3 -17.53 -12.48 1.83
CA LEU A 3 -17.44 -11.83 0.51
C LEU A 3 -18.25 -10.53 0.43
N SER A 4 -18.78 -10.06 1.56
CA SER A 4 -19.56 -8.83 1.61
C SER A 4 -18.71 -7.60 1.29
N ARG A 5 -19.39 -6.52 0.85
CA ARG A 5 -18.77 -5.19 0.65
C ARG A 5 -18.14 -4.60 1.92
N ARG A 6 -18.43 -5.18 3.09
CA ARG A 6 -17.85 -4.76 4.38
C ARG A 6 -16.45 -5.35 4.58
N ASN A 7 -16.13 -6.47 3.93
CA ASN A 7 -14.80 -7.07 4.04
C ASN A 7 -13.74 -6.18 3.39
N ARG A 8 -12.91 -5.53 4.21
CA ARG A 8 -11.84 -4.62 3.77
C ARG A 8 -10.66 -5.34 3.12
N LEU A 9 -10.52 -6.65 3.36
CA LEU A 9 -9.55 -7.47 2.62
C LEU A 9 -9.99 -7.64 1.16
N LEU A 10 -11.27 -7.55 0.83
CA LEU A 10 -11.75 -7.64 -0.55
C LEU A 10 -12.02 -6.27 -1.16
N HIS A 11 -12.81 -5.44 -0.48
CA HIS A 11 -13.18 -4.09 -0.89
C HIS A 11 -12.39 -3.06 -0.07
N PHE A 12 -11.12 -2.88 -0.43
CA PHE A 12 -10.24 -1.96 0.26
C PHE A 12 -10.79 -0.53 0.23
N ARG A 13 -10.84 0.09 1.41
CA ARG A 13 -11.07 1.52 1.57
C ARG A 13 -10.09 2.06 2.60
N PRO A 14 -9.35 3.13 2.30
CA PRO A 14 -8.44 3.73 3.25
C PRO A 14 -9.18 4.13 4.53
N THR A 15 -8.63 3.73 5.67
CA THR A 15 -9.04 4.19 6.99
C THR A 15 -7.93 5.04 7.58
N GLN A 16 -8.12 5.55 8.81
CA GLN A 16 -7.03 6.22 9.50
C GLN A 16 -5.85 5.25 9.70
N ALA A 17 -6.09 3.98 10.00
CA ALA A 17 -5.05 2.96 10.21
C ALA A 17 -4.21 2.62 8.95
N ASN A 18 -4.43 3.31 7.82
CA ASN A 18 -3.67 3.12 6.60
C ASN A 18 -2.91 4.40 6.23
N ILE A 19 -1.69 4.23 5.73
CA ILE A 19 -0.92 5.29 5.10
C ILE A 19 -0.56 4.84 3.69
N ASN A 20 -0.86 5.69 2.72
CA ASN A 20 -0.41 5.46 1.34
C ASN A 20 0.97 6.08 1.17
N LEU A 21 2.02 5.26 1.25
CA LEU A 21 3.41 5.72 1.15
C LEU A 21 3.71 6.38 -0.20
N THR A 22 3.13 5.89 -1.30
CA THR A 22 3.30 6.50 -2.63
C THR A 22 2.79 7.94 -2.65
N VAL A 23 1.60 8.18 -2.10
CA VAL A 23 1.01 9.53 -1.98
C VAL A 23 1.83 10.41 -1.01
N ALA A 24 2.26 9.83 0.10
CA ALA A 24 3.08 10.51 1.10
C ALA A 24 4.49 10.89 0.62
N SER A 25 5.00 10.23 -0.43
CA SER A 25 6.31 10.51 -1.04
C SER A 25 6.29 11.63 -2.07
N VAL A 26 5.10 12.03 -2.56
CA VAL A 26 4.97 13.07 -3.59
C VAL A 26 5.17 14.47 -3.00
N PRO A 27 6.14 15.26 -3.51
CA PRO A 27 6.29 16.67 -3.18
C PRO A 27 5.08 17.49 -3.64
N LEU A 28 4.59 18.38 -2.79
CA LEU A 28 3.39 19.18 -3.10
C LEU A 28 3.71 20.58 -3.64
N VAL A 29 4.92 21.08 -3.41
CA VAL A 29 5.33 22.46 -3.77
C VAL A 29 6.12 22.49 -5.10
N MET A 30 6.61 21.34 -5.58
CA MET A 30 7.38 21.26 -6.82
C MET A 30 6.49 21.06 -8.05
N ARG A 31 6.98 21.51 -9.22
CA ARG A 31 6.35 21.22 -10.51
C ARG A 31 6.32 19.72 -10.77
N ILE A 32 5.18 19.21 -11.24
CA ILE A 32 4.93 17.77 -11.42
C ILE A 32 5.97 17.13 -12.36
N GLU A 33 6.36 17.85 -13.40
CA GLU A 33 7.31 17.40 -14.43
C GLU A 33 8.73 17.22 -13.87
N SER A 34 9.03 17.83 -12.72
CA SER A 34 10.33 17.72 -12.04
C SER A 34 10.39 16.53 -11.07
N ILE A 35 9.26 15.88 -10.80
CA ILE A 35 9.20 14.74 -9.87
C ILE A 35 9.71 13.50 -10.58
N ARG A 36 10.79 12.94 -10.05
CA ARG A 36 11.40 11.73 -10.59
C ARG A 36 10.68 10.48 -10.04
N PRO A 37 10.24 9.52 -10.88
CA PRO A 37 9.61 8.28 -10.45
C PRO A 37 10.37 7.52 -9.35
N GLU A 38 11.70 7.46 -9.47
CA GLU A 38 12.60 6.78 -8.54
C GLU A 38 12.68 7.43 -7.15
N SER A 39 12.20 8.67 -7.00
CA SER A 39 12.12 9.37 -5.71
C SER A 39 10.82 9.07 -4.95
N LEU A 40 9.91 8.29 -5.54
CA LEU A 40 8.63 7.94 -4.95
C LEU A 40 8.68 6.55 -4.28
N CYS A 41 7.91 6.40 -3.20
CA CYS A 41 7.65 5.09 -2.59
C CYS A 41 6.78 4.24 -3.52
N THR A 42 7.40 3.59 -4.49
CA THR A 42 6.78 2.63 -5.39
C THR A 42 7.53 1.30 -5.31
N TRP A 43 6.90 0.23 -5.80
CA TRP A 43 7.55 -1.08 -5.87
C TRP A 43 8.34 -1.30 -7.17
N GLN A 44 8.69 -0.22 -7.88
CA GLN A 44 9.44 -0.32 -9.12
C GLN A 44 10.87 -0.80 -8.84
N ALA A 45 11.34 -1.78 -9.60
CA ALA A 45 12.72 -2.26 -9.50
C ALA A 45 13.68 -1.19 -10.04
N THR A 46 14.31 -0.45 -9.13
CA THR A 46 15.33 0.56 -9.42
C THR A 46 16.46 0.43 -8.42
N PHE A 47 17.70 0.56 -8.88
CA PHE A 47 18.87 0.49 -8.01
C PHE A 47 18.79 1.54 -6.89
N GLY A 48 18.92 1.10 -5.64
CA GLY A 48 18.76 1.93 -4.44
C GLY A 48 17.31 2.35 -4.15
N GLY A 49 16.35 1.77 -4.88
CA GLY A 49 14.93 2.08 -4.79
C GLY A 49 14.26 1.62 -3.49
N PHE A 50 13.02 2.04 -3.29
CA PHE A 50 12.28 1.73 -2.06
C PHE A 50 12.08 0.23 -1.86
N SER A 51 11.69 -0.51 -2.91
CA SER A 51 11.50 -1.97 -2.84
C SER A 51 12.79 -2.70 -2.48
N GLU A 52 13.91 -2.36 -3.12
CA GLU A 52 15.23 -2.94 -2.82
C GLU A 52 15.65 -2.68 -1.37
N GLN A 53 15.48 -1.44 -0.88
CA GLN A 53 15.79 -1.11 0.51
C GLN A 53 14.92 -1.91 1.49
N VAL A 54 13.63 -2.06 1.22
CA VAL A 54 12.72 -2.85 2.07
C VAL A 54 13.11 -4.32 2.07
N LEU A 55 13.40 -4.90 0.91
CA LEU A 55 13.77 -6.32 0.76
C LEU A 55 15.20 -6.63 1.25
N SER A 56 16.02 -5.62 1.55
CA SER A 56 17.36 -5.79 2.09
C SER A 56 17.42 -6.27 3.54
N GLY A 57 16.29 -6.26 4.25
CA GLY A 57 16.20 -6.54 5.69
C GLY A 57 16.73 -5.41 6.59
N LYS A 58 17.42 -4.41 6.02
CA LYS A 58 17.99 -3.31 6.79
C LYS A 58 16.90 -2.30 7.19
N PRO A 59 17.07 -1.60 8.32
CA PRO A 59 16.17 -0.52 8.71
C PRO A 59 16.09 0.59 7.66
N VAL A 60 14.90 0.85 7.12
CA VAL A 60 14.63 1.89 6.12
C VAL A 60 14.10 3.13 6.82
N GLY A 61 14.87 4.21 6.82
CA GLY A 61 14.41 5.51 7.32
C GLY A 61 13.38 6.11 6.37
N LEU A 62 12.17 6.40 6.85
CA LEU A 62 11.08 6.94 6.01
C LEU A 62 11.28 8.43 5.69
N GLN A 63 12.12 9.14 6.43
CA GLN A 63 12.45 10.55 6.18
C GLN A 63 13.04 10.79 4.79
N GLN A 64 13.82 9.85 4.26
CA GLN A 64 14.43 9.98 2.94
C GLN A 64 13.40 9.85 1.80
N TRP A 65 12.25 9.22 2.09
CA TRP A 65 11.25 8.85 1.10
C TRP A 65 9.96 9.69 1.19
N LEU A 66 9.55 10.07 2.39
CA LEU A 66 8.28 10.75 2.64
C LEU A 66 8.45 12.24 2.85
N ARG A 67 7.44 13.03 2.44
CA ARG A 67 7.46 14.50 2.51
C ARG A 67 6.82 15.00 3.79
N PHE A 68 7.51 14.79 4.91
CA PHE A 68 7.04 15.23 6.24
C PHE A 68 6.82 16.74 6.35
N GLU A 69 7.63 17.53 5.64
CA GLU A 69 7.55 19.00 5.61
C GLU A 69 6.26 19.48 4.91
N ASP A 70 5.87 18.81 3.83
CA ASP A 70 4.66 19.13 3.06
C ASP A 70 3.38 18.56 3.72
N GLN A 71 3.53 17.53 4.56
CA GLN A 71 2.42 16.66 4.97
C GLN A 71 2.43 16.40 6.48
N ALA A 72 2.08 17.42 7.27
CA ALA A 72 2.06 17.35 8.75
C ALA A 72 1.21 16.21 9.34
N TRP A 73 0.24 15.66 8.59
CA TRP A 73 -0.57 14.52 9.02
C TRP A 73 0.23 13.22 9.12
N LEU A 74 1.36 13.09 8.41
CA LEU A 74 2.15 11.86 8.35
C LEU A 74 2.68 11.45 9.72
N GLN A 75 3.21 12.40 10.48
CA GLN A 75 3.79 12.12 11.79
C GLN A 75 2.74 11.52 12.73
N THR A 76 1.59 12.19 12.88
CA THR A 76 0.50 11.71 13.74
C THR A 76 -0.04 10.36 13.28
N SER A 77 -0.17 10.14 11.96
CA SER A 77 -0.63 8.85 11.44
C SER A 77 0.36 7.71 11.71
N LEU A 78 1.67 7.94 11.52
CA LEU A 78 2.71 6.94 11.79
C LEU A 78 2.82 6.64 13.29
N GLU A 79 2.75 7.66 14.14
CA GLU A 79 2.73 7.49 15.61
C GLU A 79 1.55 6.64 16.05
N ARG A 80 0.35 6.89 15.51
CA ARG A 80 -0.83 6.09 15.83
C ARG A 80 -0.66 4.63 15.40
N ILE A 81 -0.15 4.37 14.19
CA ILE A 81 0.14 3.00 13.73
C ILE A 81 1.13 2.30 14.67
N ILE A 82 2.19 3.01 15.11
CA ILE A 82 3.16 2.45 16.07
C ILE A 82 2.48 2.12 17.40
N GLN A 83 1.62 3.00 17.91
CA GLN A 83 0.89 2.77 19.16
C GLN A 83 -0.05 1.58 19.06
N GLU A 84 -0.85 1.49 17.99
CA GLU A 84 -1.75 0.36 17.71
C GLU A 84 -0.96 -0.95 17.62
N THR A 85 0.13 -0.98 16.84
CA THR A 85 1.01 -2.14 16.67
C THR A 85 1.65 -2.59 18.00
N ARG A 86 2.03 -1.65 18.87
CA ARG A 86 2.58 -1.96 20.20
C ARG A 86 1.52 -2.56 21.12
N ARG A 87 0.30 -2.02 21.07
CA ARG A 87 -0.83 -2.53 21.83
C ARG A 87 -1.16 -3.96 21.41
N ASP A 88 -1.24 -4.22 20.10
CA ASP A 88 -1.49 -5.57 19.57
C ASP A 88 -0.44 -6.57 20.07
N ARG A 89 0.85 -6.19 20.07
CA ARG A 89 1.92 -7.05 20.61
C ARG A 89 1.79 -7.30 22.10
N ALA A 90 1.38 -6.31 22.87
CA ALA A 90 1.18 -6.47 24.31
C ALA A 90 -0.04 -7.35 24.63
N GLU A 91 -1.10 -7.28 23.82
CA GLU A 91 -2.33 -8.04 24.02
C GLU A 91 -2.25 -9.48 23.45
N PHE A 92 -1.63 -9.66 22.28
CA PHE A 92 -1.67 -10.92 21.51
C PHE A 92 -0.29 -11.55 21.25
N GLY A 93 0.80 -10.88 21.62
CA GLY A 93 2.18 -11.35 21.42
C GLY A 93 2.75 -11.06 20.02
N PHE A 94 1.95 -10.58 19.07
CA PHE A 94 2.37 -10.27 17.71
C PHE A 94 1.64 -9.03 17.15
N SER A 95 2.14 -8.45 16.06
CA SER A 95 1.45 -7.37 15.34
C SER A 95 1.19 -7.76 13.90
N ASN A 96 -0.01 -7.47 13.40
CA ASN A 96 -0.38 -7.73 12.01
C ASN A 96 -0.12 -6.53 11.08
N LEU A 97 0.93 -5.75 11.33
CA LEU A 97 1.27 -4.63 10.45
C LEU A 97 1.78 -5.19 9.11
N ARG A 98 1.15 -4.75 8.02
CA ARG A 98 1.44 -5.21 6.66
C ARG A 98 1.72 -4.02 5.74
N LEU A 99 2.72 -4.17 4.88
CA LEU A 99 2.99 -3.27 3.76
C LEU A 99 2.37 -3.86 2.49
N VAL A 100 1.35 -3.21 1.94
CA VAL A 100 0.78 -3.64 0.66
C VAL A 100 1.73 -3.28 -0.47
N VAL A 101 2.22 -4.32 -1.15
CA VAL A 101 3.17 -4.24 -2.26
C VAL A 101 2.43 -3.93 -3.57
N ALA A 102 1.29 -4.59 -3.78
CA ALA A 102 0.50 -4.45 -4.99
C ALA A 102 -1.00 -4.49 -4.68
N PHE A 103 -1.78 -3.76 -5.47
CA PHE A 103 -3.24 -3.82 -5.46
C PHE A 103 -3.75 -4.33 -6.80
N MET A 104 -4.70 -5.27 -6.76
CA MET A 104 -5.49 -5.67 -7.92
C MET A 104 -6.69 -4.73 -8.04
N ARG A 105 -6.91 -4.20 -9.25
CA ARG A 105 -8.10 -3.42 -9.60
C ARG A 105 -8.85 -4.17 -10.68
N TRP A 106 -10.04 -4.65 -10.38
CA TRP A 106 -10.72 -5.64 -11.21
C TRP A 106 -12.25 -5.48 -11.11
N HIS A 107 -12.97 -6.15 -12.01
CA HIS A 107 -14.43 -6.22 -12.00
C HIS A 107 -14.83 -7.68 -11.84
N ASN A 108 -15.86 -7.95 -11.05
CA ASN A 108 -16.43 -9.29 -11.00
C ASN A 108 -17.39 -9.45 -12.18
N LEU A 109 -16.89 -10.00 -13.28
CA LEU A 109 -17.64 -10.18 -14.53
C LEU A 109 -18.86 -11.10 -14.39
N LYS A 110 -18.92 -11.93 -13.33
CA LYS A 110 -20.01 -12.89 -13.13
C LYS A 110 -21.18 -12.35 -12.32
N ASP A 111 -20.99 -11.25 -11.58
CA ASP A 111 -21.97 -10.76 -10.59
C ASP A 111 -22.16 -9.24 -10.67
N THR A 112 -21.07 -8.49 -10.63
CA THR A 112 -21.09 -7.01 -10.58
C THR A 112 -20.09 -6.41 -11.58
N PRO A 113 -20.33 -6.56 -12.90
CA PRO A 113 -19.38 -6.16 -13.94
C PRO A 113 -19.12 -4.65 -13.97
N ASP A 114 -20.07 -3.84 -13.52
CA ASP A 114 -19.95 -2.37 -13.50
C ASP A 114 -19.23 -1.83 -12.26
N GLU A 115 -18.99 -2.66 -11.25
CA GLU A 115 -18.32 -2.23 -10.02
C GLU A 115 -16.82 -2.52 -10.07
N ARG A 116 -16.03 -1.45 -10.07
CA ARG A 116 -14.58 -1.57 -9.94
C ARG A 116 -14.18 -1.85 -8.49
N ILE A 117 -13.66 -3.04 -8.25
CA ILE A 117 -13.15 -3.49 -6.96
C ILE A 117 -11.65 -3.18 -6.85
N VAL A 118 -11.22 -2.74 -5.67
CA VAL A 118 -9.81 -2.56 -5.34
C VAL A 118 -9.48 -3.48 -4.17
N THR A 119 -8.56 -4.39 -4.40
CA THR A 119 -8.19 -5.43 -3.44
C THR A 119 -6.68 -5.42 -3.26
N PRO A 120 -6.13 -5.45 -2.03
CA PRO A 120 -4.71 -5.67 -1.87
C PRO A 120 -4.40 -7.06 -2.43
N LEU A 121 -3.43 -7.15 -3.36
CA LEU A 121 -3.06 -8.40 -4.01
C LEU A 121 -2.04 -9.16 -3.16
N LEU A 122 -1.02 -8.43 -2.74
CA LEU A 122 0.19 -8.96 -2.13
C LEU A 122 0.70 -7.99 -1.06
N TRP A 123 1.15 -8.52 0.07
CA TRP A 123 1.71 -7.70 1.16
C TRP A 123 2.85 -8.40 1.90
N LEU A 124 3.69 -7.61 2.55
CA LEU A 124 4.78 -8.06 3.41
C LEU A 124 4.49 -7.77 4.88
N PRO A 125 4.83 -8.68 5.80
CA PRO A 125 4.91 -8.35 7.22
C PRO A 125 6.03 -7.34 7.45
N VAL A 126 5.71 -6.25 8.17
CA VAL A 126 6.70 -5.19 8.45
C VAL A 126 6.57 -4.70 9.88
N ALA A 127 7.68 -4.21 10.43
CA ALA A 127 7.71 -3.48 11.69
C ALA A 127 7.90 -1.98 11.42
N LEU A 128 7.17 -1.16 12.18
CA LEU A 128 7.34 0.29 12.19
C LEU A 128 7.78 0.74 13.57
N SER A 129 8.83 1.55 13.64
CA SER A 129 9.35 2.09 14.88
C SER A 129 9.74 3.56 14.77
N ARG A 130 9.87 4.22 15.91
CA ARG A 130 10.41 5.57 16.03
C ARG A 130 11.75 5.51 16.73
N LYS A 131 12.81 5.97 16.08
CA LYS A 131 14.14 6.19 16.69
C LYS A 131 14.23 7.63 17.16
N LYS A 132 14.49 7.81 18.46
CA LYS A 132 14.68 9.13 19.06
C LYS A 132 16.10 9.63 18.81
N GLY A 133 16.25 10.92 18.53
CA GLY A 133 17.56 11.56 18.30
C GLY A 133 17.44 13.08 18.21
N VAL A 134 18.44 13.76 17.64
CA VAL A 134 18.38 15.21 17.38
C VAL A 134 17.17 15.56 16.51
N ARG A 135 16.86 14.68 15.55
CA ARG A 135 15.57 14.65 14.84
C ARG A 135 15.04 13.24 14.92
N ASP A 136 13.80 13.11 15.35
CA ASP A 136 13.15 11.80 15.42
C ASP A 136 12.98 11.19 14.03
N GLN A 137 13.27 9.89 13.94
CA GLN A 137 13.20 9.15 12.68
C GLN A 137 12.15 8.04 12.75
N PHE A 138 11.42 7.84 11.64
CA PHE A 138 10.48 6.74 11.49
C PHE A 138 11.16 5.68 10.65
N VAL A 139 11.14 4.45 11.13
CA VAL A 139 11.92 3.36 10.55
C VAL A 139 11.00 2.20 10.24
N LEU A 140 10.99 1.81 8.98
CA LEU A 140 10.32 0.62 8.47
C LEU A 140 11.35 -0.51 8.37
N GLN A 141 10.98 -1.70 8.82
CA GLN A 141 11.83 -2.89 8.74
C GLN A 141 11.00 -4.08 8.26
N CYS A 142 11.57 -4.89 7.38
CA CYS A 142 10.96 -6.07 6.80
C CYS A 142 11.95 -7.22 7.02
N ASP A 143 11.67 -8.08 8.00
CA ASP A 143 12.62 -9.12 8.39
C ASP A 143 12.59 -10.31 7.42
N GLU A 144 11.47 -10.49 6.71
CA GLU A 144 11.23 -11.58 5.77
C GLU A 144 10.83 -10.99 4.40
N THR A 145 11.27 -11.64 3.32
CA THR A 145 10.92 -11.25 1.94
C THR A 145 9.80 -12.08 1.35
N GLU A 146 9.30 -13.04 2.12
CA GLU A 146 8.13 -13.82 1.79
C GLU A 146 6.88 -12.95 1.91
N ALA A 147 6.29 -12.62 0.77
CA ALA A 147 5.06 -11.86 0.69
C ALA A 147 3.86 -12.80 0.61
N GLU A 148 2.81 -12.45 1.34
CA GLU A 148 1.56 -13.21 1.37
C GLU A 148 0.60 -12.68 0.31
N PHE A 149 0.01 -13.58 -0.47
CA PHE A 149 -1.14 -13.25 -1.29
C PHE A 149 -2.37 -13.08 -0.40
N ASN A 150 -3.24 -12.16 -0.79
CA ASN A 150 -4.49 -11.97 -0.08
C ASN A 150 -5.34 -13.24 -0.10
N PRO A 151 -5.61 -13.88 1.06
CA PRO A 151 -6.27 -15.17 1.10
C PRO A 151 -7.72 -15.11 0.62
N VAL A 152 -8.39 -13.97 0.83
CA VAL A 152 -9.77 -13.76 0.35
C VAL A 152 -9.79 -13.65 -1.17
N LEU A 153 -8.88 -12.86 -1.74
CA LEU A 153 -8.75 -12.70 -3.19
C LEU A 153 -8.35 -14.02 -3.85
N ARG A 154 -7.37 -14.73 -3.29
CA ARG A 154 -6.92 -16.05 -3.76
C ARG A 154 -8.10 -17.03 -3.82
N HIS A 155 -8.85 -17.15 -2.73
CA HIS A 155 -10.01 -18.03 -2.69
C HIS A 155 -11.06 -17.64 -3.74
N LEU A 156 -11.36 -16.34 -3.87
CA LEU A 156 -12.36 -15.83 -4.78
C LEU A 156 -11.97 -16.03 -6.26
N LEU A 157 -10.74 -15.72 -6.63
CA LEU A 157 -10.23 -15.89 -7.99
C LEU A 157 -10.18 -17.37 -8.41
N ARG A 158 -9.83 -18.27 -7.48
CA ARG A 158 -9.91 -19.71 -7.69
C ARG A 158 -11.35 -20.17 -7.94
N GLN A 159 -12.29 -19.72 -7.12
CA GLN A 159 -13.69 -20.16 -7.24
C GLN A 159 -14.37 -19.61 -8.51
N LEU A 160 -14.11 -18.36 -8.87
CA LEU A 160 -14.79 -17.70 -9.98
C LEU A 160 -14.14 -18.00 -11.34
N TYR A 161 -12.81 -18.08 -11.41
CA TYR A 161 -12.08 -18.07 -12.68
C TYR A 161 -11.01 -19.18 -12.78
N ASP A 162 -10.96 -20.09 -11.80
CA ASP A 162 -9.92 -21.11 -11.66
C ASP A 162 -8.48 -20.57 -11.67
N ILE A 163 -8.31 -19.31 -11.26
CA ILE A 163 -7.00 -18.68 -11.14
C ILE A 163 -6.39 -19.11 -9.80
N GLN A 164 -5.29 -19.83 -9.87
CA GLN A 164 -4.52 -20.34 -8.74
C GLN A 164 -3.41 -19.34 -8.40
N LEU A 165 -3.54 -18.68 -7.25
CA LEU A 165 -2.45 -17.93 -6.63
C LEU A 165 -1.79 -18.81 -5.56
N PRO A 166 -0.46 -18.75 -5.37
CA PRO A 166 0.16 -19.39 -4.21
C PRO A 166 -0.24 -18.65 -2.92
N GLU A 167 0.08 -19.23 -1.77
CA GLU A 167 -0.16 -18.56 -0.47
C GLU A 167 0.88 -17.48 -0.23
N THR A 168 2.13 -17.78 -0.55
CA THR A 168 3.26 -16.88 -0.43
C THR A 168 4.12 -16.85 -1.70
N VAL A 169 4.96 -15.82 -1.81
CA VAL A 169 6.00 -15.70 -2.84
C VAL A 169 7.17 -14.91 -2.27
N ASP A 170 8.39 -15.36 -2.52
CA ASP A 170 9.58 -14.61 -2.15
C ASP A 170 9.87 -13.50 -3.18
N LEU A 171 9.83 -12.26 -2.72
CA LEU A 171 10.04 -11.07 -3.55
C LEU A 171 11.52 -10.78 -3.86
N GLN A 172 12.48 -11.52 -3.28
CA GLN A 172 13.88 -11.48 -3.74
C GLN A 172 14.10 -12.28 -5.03
N SER A 173 13.39 -13.40 -5.17
CA SER A 173 13.53 -14.31 -6.30
C SER A 173 12.44 -14.13 -7.38
N THR A 174 11.29 -13.57 -7.01
CA THR A 174 10.15 -13.39 -7.92
C THR A 174 9.73 -11.92 -8.03
N SER A 175 9.77 -11.39 -9.26
CA SER A 175 9.36 -10.01 -9.53
C SER A 175 7.85 -9.86 -9.73
N LEU A 176 7.34 -8.62 -9.61
CA LEU A 176 5.92 -8.32 -9.88
C LEU A 176 5.55 -8.57 -11.35
N GLU A 177 6.50 -8.45 -12.27
CA GLU A 177 6.33 -8.78 -13.69
C GLU A 177 6.13 -10.28 -13.89
N GLN A 178 6.86 -11.12 -13.15
CA GLN A 178 6.68 -12.58 -13.19
C GLN A 178 5.31 -12.98 -12.62
N ILE A 179 4.93 -12.40 -11.47
CA ILE A 179 3.59 -12.61 -10.88
C ILE A 179 2.49 -12.16 -11.86
N HIS A 180 2.66 -10.99 -12.48
CA HIS A 180 1.72 -10.48 -13.49
C HIS A 180 1.61 -11.42 -14.69
N ALA A 181 2.74 -11.88 -15.25
CA ALA A 181 2.77 -12.77 -16.39
C ALA A 181 2.08 -14.12 -16.08
N ASP A 182 2.27 -14.62 -14.86
CA ASP A 182 1.59 -15.83 -14.39
C ASP A 182 0.06 -15.67 -14.37
N ILE A 183 -0.43 -14.63 -13.70
CA ILE A 183 -1.88 -14.36 -13.62
C ILE A 183 -2.46 -14.09 -15.02
N ALA A 184 -1.76 -13.32 -15.86
CA ALA A 184 -2.21 -13.03 -17.22
C ALA A 184 -2.32 -14.30 -18.09
N ARG A 185 -1.37 -15.23 -17.94
CA ARG A 185 -1.40 -16.53 -18.61
C ARG A 185 -2.62 -17.35 -18.16
N GLN A 186 -2.91 -17.38 -16.86
CA GLN A 186 -4.08 -18.08 -16.33
C GLN A 186 -5.40 -17.45 -16.81
N ILE A 187 -5.50 -16.11 -16.80
CA ILE A 187 -6.66 -15.38 -17.35
C ILE A 187 -6.88 -15.71 -18.82
N LYS A 188 -5.83 -15.79 -19.64
CA LYS A 188 -5.97 -16.12 -21.07
C LYS A 188 -6.57 -17.52 -21.31
N LEU A 189 -6.40 -18.45 -20.36
CA LEU A 189 -6.96 -19.79 -20.44
C LEU A 189 -8.45 -19.83 -20.07
N SER A 190 -8.88 -19.01 -19.11
CA SER A 190 -10.27 -18.99 -18.62
C SER A 190 -11.16 -17.94 -19.29
N GLU A 191 -10.62 -16.75 -19.55
CA GLU A 191 -11.35 -15.57 -20.06
C GLU A 191 -10.51 -14.82 -21.12
N PRO A 192 -10.41 -15.29 -22.38
CA PRO A 192 -9.52 -14.74 -23.41
C PRO A 192 -9.75 -13.26 -23.76
N GLY A 193 -10.97 -12.75 -23.51
CA GLY A 193 -11.33 -11.35 -23.74
C GLY A 193 -10.90 -10.39 -22.63
N VAL A 194 -10.35 -10.90 -21.52
CA VAL A 194 -9.94 -10.09 -20.37
C VAL A 194 -8.46 -9.79 -20.42
N GLU A 195 -8.12 -8.50 -20.35
CA GLU A 195 -6.74 -8.04 -20.31
C GLU A 195 -6.31 -7.70 -18.88
N LEU A 196 -5.19 -8.24 -18.44
CA LEU A 196 -4.52 -7.84 -17.20
C LEU A 196 -3.37 -6.89 -17.49
N ARG A 197 -3.45 -5.66 -16.97
CA ARG A 197 -2.38 -4.65 -17.12
C ARG A 197 -1.59 -4.45 -15.84
N LEU A 198 -0.26 -4.51 -15.96
CA LEU A 198 0.66 -4.10 -14.90
C LEU A 198 0.92 -2.58 -14.96
N GLN A 199 0.59 -1.87 -13.89
CA GLN A 199 0.90 -0.45 -13.76
C GLN A 199 2.27 -0.26 -13.10
N SER A 200 3.35 -0.39 -13.86
CA SER A 200 4.73 -0.23 -13.36
C SER A 200 5.16 1.22 -13.25
N LYS A 201 4.72 2.08 -14.18
CA LYS A 201 5.04 3.51 -14.14
C LYS A 201 4.09 4.27 -13.19
N PRO A 202 4.60 5.04 -12.22
CA PRO A 202 3.76 5.87 -11.37
C PRO A 202 3.09 6.96 -12.21
N LYS A 203 1.77 7.07 -12.13
CA LYS A 203 1.03 8.19 -12.73
C LYS A 203 1.15 9.40 -11.81
N ILE A 204 2.28 10.11 -11.90
CA ILE A 204 2.68 11.17 -10.96
C ILE A 204 1.58 12.21 -10.80
N GLU A 205 0.96 12.66 -11.89
CA GLU A 205 -0.15 13.62 -11.85
C GLU A 205 -1.31 13.13 -10.98
N LEU A 206 -1.74 11.87 -11.15
CA LEU A 206 -2.81 11.27 -10.34
C LEU A 206 -2.39 11.09 -8.87
N ILE A 207 -1.12 10.79 -8.61
CA ILE A 207 -0.62 10.64 -7.24
C ILE A 207 -0.58 12.02 -6.56
N HIS A 208 -0.13 13.05 -7.27
CA HIS A 208 -0.11 14.44 -6.81
C HIS A 208 -1.53 14.96 -6.53
N GLN A 209 -2.48 14.76 -7.45
CA GLN A 209 -3.88 15.11 -7.23
C GLN A 209 -4.45 14.46 -5.97
N LYS A 210 -4.16 13.16 -5.73
CA LYS A 210 -4.56 12.46 -4.50
C LYS A 210 -3.90 13.04 -3.26
N ALA A 211 -2.63 13.41 -3.33
CA ALA A 211 -1.90 14.00 -2.22
C ALA A 211 -2.50 15.36 -1.82
N VAL A 212 -2.80 16.21 -2.80
CA VAL A 212 -3.47 17.51 -2.62
C VAL A 212 -4.87 17.32 -2.02
N GLN A 213 -5.68 16.40 -2.56
CA GLN A 213 -7.01 16.09 -2.02
C GLN A 213 -6.95 15.62 -0.56
N HIS A 214 -5.99 14.76 -0.24
CA HIS A 214 -5.79 14.27 1.12
C HIS A 214 -5.44 15.39 2.10
N LEU A 215 -4.52 16.29 1.69
CA LEU A 215 -4.16 17.47 2.48
C LEU A 215 -5.37 18.38 2.75
N HIS A 216 -6.15 18.71 1.73
CA HIS A 216 -7.34 19.55 1.88
C HIS A 216 -8.40 18.93 2.79
N HIS A 217 -8.58 17.61 2.71
CA HIS A 217 -9.51 16.91 3.60
C HIS A 217 -9.02 16.94 5.07
N PHE A 218 -7.72 16.76 5.30
CA PHE A 218 -7.12 16.87 6.62
C PHE A 218 -7.26 18.30 7.20
N GLN A 219 -6.95 19.33 6.40
CA GLN A 219 -7.07 20.73 6.80
C GLN A 219 -8.52 21.08 7.20
N ARG A 220 -9.51 20.65 6.40
CA ARG A 220 -10.94 20.85 6.69
C ARG A 220 -11.36 20.20 8.01
N ARG A 221 -10.96 18.94 8.26
CA ARG A 221 -11.24 18.25 9.53
C ARG A 221 -10.65 18.99 10.73
N ARG A 222 -9.41 19.46 10.61
CA ARG A 222 -8.74 20.21 11.68
C ARG A 222 -9.40 21.57 11.95
N ALA A 223 -9.86 22.27 10.91
CA ALA A 223 -10.59 23.53 11.07
C ALA A 223 -11.96 23.32 11.76
N GLY A 224 -12.68 22.26 11.41
CA GLY A 224 -13.94 21.89 12.07
C GLY A 224 -13.75 21.56 13.56
N GLN A 225 -12.72 20.78 13.91
CA GLN A 225 -12.40 20.46 15.30
C GLN A 225 -12.03 21.70 16.13
N ARG A 226 -11.27 22.64 15.57
CA ARG A 226 -10.92 23.90 16.26
C ARG A 226 -12.15 24.77 16.51
N SER A 227 -13.10 24.81 15.56
CA SER A 227 -14.33 25.59 15.71
C SER A 227 -15.27 25.00 16.77
N ALA A 228 -15.35 23.67 16.86
CA ALA A 228 -16.15 22.97 17.86
C ALA A 228 -15.59 23.04 19.30
N MET A 229 -14.28 23.23 19.47
CA MET A 229 -13.67 23.46 20.79
C MET A 229 -13.73 24.92 21.26
N ALA A 230 -14.04 25.85 20.35
CA ALA A 230 -14.14 27.28 20.64
C ALA A 230 -15.59 27.76 20.85
N SER A 231 -16.57 26.85 20.73
CA SER A 231 -18.00 27.07 21.01
C SER A 231 -18.37 26.36 22.31
#